data_AF-A0A849Q6A6-F1
#
_entry.id   AF-A0A849Q6A6-F1
#
_cell.length_a   1.000
_cell.length_b   1.000
_cell.length_c   1.000
_cell.angle_alpha   90.00
_cell.angle_beta   90.00
_cell.angle_gamma   90.00
#
_symmetry.space_group_name_H-M   'P 1'
#
loop_
_entity.id
_entity.type
_entity.pdbx_description
1 polymer ?
#
loop_
_entity_poly.entity_id
_entity_poly.type
_entity_poly.pdbx_seq_one_letter_code
_entity_poly.pdbx_strand_id
1 'polypeptide(L)'
;MPPANEEIVKRFNPKAVIMVMIDNFGLFEAVVYKPEALIKNLEVLALIETGDPYAVPLINSILRGPLDQQFHLMQYVKSQGKFTHVICREDDMNTFGFDSAYTVNPRDDMATYVESTKKVFRSELLFMHFLDFESLYAQYGHRTPPKTLLEKIVRRTDNWIKVLYRQARDDTLFMIIGNHGRHPIPLNYEGKLAEWRKANSPIAIVLQKRAQQTS
;
A
#
# COMPACT_ATOMS: atom_id res chain seq x y z
N MET A 1 -16.07 -17.17 -4.50
CA MET A 1 -14.96 -16.79 -3.61
C MET A 1 -15.02 -17.62 -2.34
N PRO A 2 -13.88 -18.00 -1.76
CA PRO A 2 -13.87 -18.52 -0.40
C PRO A 2 -14.46 -17.49 0.58
N PRO A 3 -15.08 -17.92 1.69
CA PRO A 3 -15.61 -17.01 2.69
C PRO A 3 -14.49 -16.18 3.34
N ALA A 4 -14.85 -15.03 3.91
CA ALA A 4 -13.91 -14.21 4.66
C ALA A 4 -13.28 -15.03 5.80
N ASN A 5 -11.99 -14.80 6.08
CA ASN A 5 -11.34 -15.39 7.23
C ASN A 5 -11.84 -14.69 8.52
N GLU A 6 -12.85 -15.30 9.15
CA GLU A 6 -13.52 -14.79 10.36
C GLU A 6 -12.56 -14.54 11.54
N GLU A 7 -11.46 -15.29 11.64
CA GLU A 7 -10.45 -15.08 12.68
C GLU A 7 -9.78 -13.70 12.50
N ILE A 8 -9.40 -13.37 11.27
CA ILE A 8 -8.80 -12.08 10.93
C ILE A 8 -9.82 -10.96 11.14
N VAL A 9 -11.06 -11.14 10.69
CA VAL A 9 -12.12 -10.13 10.83
C VAL A 9 -12.38 -9.81 12.30
N LYS A 10 -12.46 -10.81 13.17
CA LYS A 10 -12.72 -10.62 14.62
C LYS A 10 -11.53 -10.03 15.37
N ARG A 11 -10.32 -10.15 14.83
CA ARG A 11 -9.09 -9.63 15.47
C ARG A 11 -8.99 -8.10 15.47
N PHE A 12 -9.65 -7.45 14.51
CA PHE A 12 -9.57 -6.01 14.34
C PHE A 12 -10.93 -5.35 14.56
N ASN A 13 -10.94 -4.27 15.34
CA ASN A 13 -12.12 -3.42 15.50
C ASN A 13 -11.71 -1.96 15.30
N PRO A 14 -11.46 -1.53 14.06
CA PRO A 14 -10.86 -0.23 13.81
C PRO A 14 -11.87 0.91 13.78
N LYS A 15 -11.45 2.08 14.26
CA LYS A 15 -12.18 3.35 14.11
C LYS A 15 -11.88 4.07 12.80
N ALA A 16 -10.75 3.73 12.18
CA ALA A 16 -10.32 4.26 10.91
C ALA A 16 -9.47 3.22 10.16
N VAL A 17 -9.48 3.30 8.82
CA VAL A 17 -8.69 2.42 7.96
C VAL A 17 -7.80 3.27 7.04
N ILE A 18 -6.54 2.89 6.96
CA ILE A 18 -5.55 3.49 6.07
C ILE A 18 -5.06 2.40 5.13
N MET A 19 -5.34 2.55 3.84
CA MET A 19 -4.87 1.67 2.78
C MET A 19 -3.65 2.31 2.11
N VAL A 20 -2.53 1.59 2.11
CA VAL A 20 -1.27 2.05 1.52
C VAL A 20 -0.89 1.11 0.39
N MET A 21 -1.00 1.58 -0.85
CA MET A 21 -0.53 0.86 -2.02
C MET A 21 0.94 1.20 -2.27
N ILE A 22 1.80 0.18 -2.35
CA ILE A 22 3.22 0.33 -2.64
C ILE A 22 3.55 -0.48 -3.89
N ASP A 23 3.97 0.23 -4.93
CA ASP A 23 4.41 -0.41 -6.16
C ASP A 23 5.81 -1.01 -6.00
N ASN A 24 6.03 -2.16 -6.66
CA ASN A 24 7.30 -2.89 -6.65
C ASN A 24 7.74 -3.33 -5.24
N PHE A 25 6.77 -3.68 -4.41
CA PHE A 25 7.00 -4.20 -3.07
C PHE A 25 6.13 -5.44 -2.90
N GLY A 26 6.69 -6.64 -3.03
CA GLY A 26 6.00 -7.90 -2.75
C GLY A 26 6.65 -8.66 -1.61
N LEU A 27 6.33 -9.95 -1.53
CA LEU A 27 6.92 -10.86 -0.56
C LEU A 27 8.46 -10.86 -0.62
N PHE A 28 9.03 -10.82 -1.82
CA PHE A 28 10.47 -10.79 -2.03
C PHE A 28 11.11 -9.57 -1.36
N GLU A 29 10.59 -8.37 -1.63
CA GLU A 29 11.12 -7.14 -1.06
C GLU A 29 10.97 -7.11 0.46
N ALA A 30 9.84 -7.58 0.99
CA ALA A 30 9.62 -7.70 2.43
C ALA A 30 10.64 -8.64 3.10
N VAL A 31 10.94 -9.79 2.50
CA VAL A 31 11.88 -10.79 3.04
C VAL A 31 13.34 -10.34 2.90
N VAL A 32 13.70 -9.77 1.77
CA VAL A 32 15.08 -9.40 1.45
C VAL A 32 15.50 -8.11 2.14
N TYR A 33 14.65 -7.08 2.10
CA TYR A 33 15.00 -5.75 2.62
C TYR A 33 14.54 -5.51 4.06
N LYS A 34 13.64 -6.36 4.58
CA LYS A 34 13.23 -6.39 5.99
C LYS A 34 12.84 -5.00 6.54
N PRO A 35 11.78 -4.37 6.01
CA PRO A 35 11.32 -3.07 6.50
C PRO A 35 10.96 -3.17 7.98
N GLU A 36 11.74 -2.47 8.82
CA GLU A 36 11.77 -2.68 10.27
C GLU A 36 10.44 -2.29 10.92
N ALA A 37 9.88 -1.14 10.54
CA ALA A 37 8.64 -0.65 11.15
C ALA A 37 7.46 -1.52 10.76
N LEU A 38 7.37 -1.93 9.50
CA LEU A 38 6.33 -2.86 9.03
C LEU A 38 6.43 -4.21 9.75
N ILE A 39 7.62 -4.81 9.82
CA ILE A 39 7.81 -6.12 10.47
C ILE A 39 7.52 -6.04 11.96
N LYS A 40 8.01 -5.00 12.65
CA LYS A 40 7.84 -4.86 14.10
C LYS A 40 6.38 -4.76 14.54
N ASN A 41 5.53 -4.13 13.73
CA ASN A 41 4.12 -3.92 14.03
C ASN A 41 3.20 -4.93 13.32
N LEU A 42 3.78 -5.89 12.56
CA LEU A 42 3.03 -6.86 11.77
C LEU A 42 2.10 -7.69 12.67
N GLU A 43 0.79 -7.65 12.41
CA GLU A 43 -0.18 -8.52 13.07
C GLU A 43 -0.64 -9.66 12.16
N VAL A 44 -0.81 -9.36 10.87
CA VAL A 44 -1.18 -10.34 9.84
C VAL A 44 -0.38 -10.04 8.56
N LEU A 45 0.21 -11.09 7.98
CA LEU A 45 0.74 -11.10 6.62
C LEU A 45 -0.15 -12.02 5.79
N ALA A 46 -0.77 -11.48 4.75
CA ALA A 46 -1.53 -12.25 3.78
C ALA A 46 -0.82 -12.23 2.42
N LEU A 47 -0.76 -13.39 1.77
CA LEU A 47 -0.41 -13.49 0.36
C LEU A 47 -1.69 -13.25 -0.44
N ILE A 48 -1.63 -12.36 -1.44
CA ILE A 48 -2.80 -12.06 -2.26
C ILE A 48 -2.74 -12.93 -3.51
N GLU A 49 -3.66 -13.88 -3.59
CA GLU A 49 -3.83 -14.72 -4.77
C GLU A 49 -4.56 -13.92 -5.86
N THR A 50 -3.88 -13.70 -6.98
CA THR A 50 -4.41 -12.96 -8.12
C THR A 50 -3.86 -13.53 -9.43
N GLY A 51 -4.68 -13.54 -10.47
CA GLY A 51 -4.24 -13.86 -11.83
C GLY A 51 -3.33 -12.80 -12.43
N ASP A 52 -3.38 -11.57 -11.91
CA ASP A 52 -2.54 -10.46 -12.32
C ASP A 52 -2.02 -9.67 -11.11
N PRO A 53 -0.70 -9.75 -10.79
CA PRO A 53 -0.10 -9.13 -9.62
C PRO A 53 0.32 -7.67 -9.83
N TYR A 54 0.13 -7.10 -11.02
CA TYR A 54 0.51 -5.72 -11.32
C TYR A 54 -0.48 -4.72 -10.72
N ALA A 55 -0.01 -3.49 -10.51
CA ALA A 55 -0.69 -2.47 -9.72
C ALA A 55 -2.11 -2.19 -10.20
N VAL A 56 -2.30 -1.93 -11.49
CA VAL A 56 -3.61 -1.54 -12.05
C VAL A 56 -4.70 -2.61 -11.84
N PRO A 57 -4.51 -3.87 -12.30
CA PRO A 57 -5.53 -4.90 -12.13
C PRO A 57 -5.77 -5.26 -10.66
N LEU A 58 -4.70 -5.34 -9.85
CA LEU A 58 -4.83 -5.66 -8.43
C LEU A 58 -5.60 -4.57 -7.65
N ILE A 59 -5.25 -3.29 -7.85
CA ILE A 59 -5.92 -2.17 -7.17
C ILE A 59 -7.39 -2.10 -7.60
N ASN A 60 -7.70 -2.26 -8.89
CA ASN A 60 -9.08 -2.31 -9.36
C ASN A 60 -9.87 -3.46 -8.74
N SER A 61 -9.27 -4.65 -8.62
CA SER A 61 -9.92 -5.79 -7.94
C SER A 61 -10.19 -5.50 -6.47
N ILE A 62 -9.32 -4.77 -5.77
CA ILE A 62 -9.51 -4.38 -4.37
C ILE A 62 -10.63 -3.34 -4.24
N LEU A 63 -10.66 -2.35 -5.13
CA LEU A 63 -11.62 -1.24 -5.07
C LEU A 63 -13.03 -1.64 -5.52
N ARG A 64 -13.16 -2.50 -6.53
CA ARG A 64 -14.44 -2.85 -7.15
C ARG A 64 -14.93 -4.24 -6.74
N GLY A 65 -14.05 -5.05 -6.16
CA GLY A 65 -14.36 -6.44 -5.88
C GLY A 65 -14.52 -7.28 -7.16
N PRO A 66 -14.83 -8.57 -7.00
CA PRO A 66 -14.87 -9.54 -8.10
C PRO A 66 -16.19 -9.65 -8.87
N LEU A 67 -17.30 -9.14 -8.30
CA LEU A 67 -18.65 -9.58 -8.68
C LEU A 67 -19.54 -8.46 -9.23
N ASP A 68 -19.16 -7.20 -9.10
CA ASP A 68 -19.98 -6.08 -9.55
C ASP A 68 -19.13 -4.90 -10.03
N GLN A 69 -19.34 -4.45 -11.27
CA GLN A 69 -18.67 -3.27 -11.80
C GLN A 69 -19.23 -1.96 -11.20
N GLN A 70 -20.39 -2.01 -10.55
CA GLN A 70 -21.05 -0.85 -9.93
C GLN A 70 -20.49 -0.53 -8.54
N PHE A 71 -19.90 -1.51 -7.85
CA PHE A 71 -19.30 -1.27 -6.54
C PHE A 71 -17.97 -0.52 -6.68
N HIS A 72 -17.77 0.50 -5.83
CA HIS A 72 -16.48 1.13 -5.63
C HIS A 72 -16.30 1.48 -4.15
N LEU A 73 -15.33 0.84 -3.49
CA LEU A 73 -15.10 0.90 -2.05
C LEU A 73 -15.10 2.34 -1.50
N MET A 74 -14.31 3.22 -2.11
CA MET A 74 -14.20 4.62 -1.65
C MET A 74 -15.52 5.38 -1.77
N GLN A 75 -16.30 5.13 -2.83
CA GLN A 75 -17.57 5.80 -3.07
C GLN A 75 -18.63 5.28 -2.11
N TYR A 76 -18.67 3.96 -1.89
CA TYR A 76 -19.55 3.32 -0.92
C TYR A 76 -19.29 3.83 0.50
N VAL A 77 -18.04 3.86 0.96
CA VAL A 77 -17.72 4.34 2.31
C VAL A 77 -18.06 5.83 2.47
N LYS A 78 -17.79 6.64 1.44
CA LYS A 78 -18.19 8.05 1.42
C LYS A 78 -19.71 8.23 1.47
N SER A 79 -20.49 7.39 0.76
CA SER A 79 -21.96 7.48 0.76
C SER A 79 -22.56 7.16 2.13
N GLN A 80 -21.81 6.47 3.02
CA GLN A 80 -22.17 6.27 4.42
C GLN A 80 -21.79 7.48 5.33
N GLY A 81 -21.45 8.63 4.74
CA GLY A 81 -21.12 9.86 5.48
C GLY A 81 -19.72 9.86 6.11
N LYS A 82 -18.83 8.95 5.70
CA LYS A 82 -17.48 8.81 6.28
C LYS A 82 -16.48 9.79 5.69
N PHE A 83 -15.60 10.30 6.54
CA PHE A 83 -14.51 11.19 6.13
C PHE A 83 -13.44 10.43 5.34
N THR A 84 -13.62 10.41 4.02
CA THR A 84 -12.83 9.62 3.09
C THR A 84 -11.89 10.52 2.28
N HIS A 85 -10.63 10.12 2.12
CA HIS A 85 -9.65 10.81 1.29
C HIS A 85 -8.84 9.84 0.44
N VAL A 86 -8.43 10.31 -0.74
CA VAL A 86 -7.52 9.61 -1.65
C VAL A 86 -6.30 10.51 -1.91
N ILE A 87 -5.11 9.94 -1.92
CA ILE A 87 -3.87 10.60 -2.31
C ILE A 87 -3.18 9.71 -3.35
N CYS A 88 -3.24 10.11 -4.62
CA CYS A 88 -2.69 9.35 -5.74
C CYS A 88 -2.44 10.29 -6.92
N ARG A 89 -1.60 9.91 -7.90
CA ARG A 89 -1.34 10.78 -9.05
C ARG A 89 -2.61 11.00 -9.87
N GLU A 90 -2.63 12.04 -10.69
CA GLU A 90 -3.80 12.36 -11.52
C GLU A 90 -4.19 11.20 -12.45
N ASP A 91 -3.21 10.54 -13.05
CA ASP A 91 -3.44 9.35 -13.87
C ASP A 91 -4.09 8.20 -13.08
N ASP A 92 -3.72 8.02 -11.80
CA ASP A 92 -4.32 7.00 -10.93
C ASP A 92 -5.77 7.34 -10.58
N MET A 93 -6.06 8.62 -10.34
CA MET A 93 -7.42 9.08 -10.06
C MET A 93 -8.37 8.65 -11.18
N ASN A 94 -7.97 8.90 -12.42
CA ASN A 94 -8.72 8.52 -13.60
C ASN A 94 -8.77 6.99 -13.79
N THR A 95 -7.63 6.32 -13.65
CA THR A 95 -7.50 4.86 -13.86
C THR A 95 -8.33 4.05 -12.87
N PHE A 96 -8.42 4.50 -11.62
CA PHE A 96 -9.13 3.80 -10.56
C PHE A 96 -10.57 4.28 -10.37
N GLY A 97 -10.92 5.45 -10.90
CA GLY A 97 -12.28 6.01 -10.81
C GLY A 97 -12.54 6.71 -9.48
N PHE A 98 -11.52 7.36 -8.92
CA PHE A 98 -11.67 8.22 -7.76
C PHE A 98 -12.26 9.58 -8.16
N ASP A 99 -13.08 10.17 -7.28
CA ASP A 99 -13.67 11.49 -7.50
C ASP A 99 -12.71 12.59 -7.04
N SER A 100 -12.59 13.66 -7.83
CA SER A 100 -11.83 14.88 -7.49
C SER A 100 -12.23 15.52 -6.15
N ALA A 101 -13.48 15.40 -5.72
CA ALA A 101 -14.00 16.03 -4.50
C ALA A 101 -13.35 15.52 -3.20
N TYR A 102 -12.69 14.36 -3.25
CA TYR A 102 -11.97 13.79 -2.10
C TYR A 102 -10.56 13.31 -2.44
N THR A 103 -10.06 13.62 -3.64
CA THR A 103 -8.75 13.19 -4.12
C THR A 103 -7.77 14.36 -4.12
N VAL A 104 -6.55 14.11 -3.67
CA VAL A 104 -5.41 15.02 -3.82
C VAL A 104 -4.42 14.38 -4.78
N ASN A 105 -3.98 15.14 -5.79
CA ASN A 105 -3.07 14.67 -6.82
C ASN A 105 -1.65 15.22 -6.63
N PRO A 106 -0.80 14.54 -5.84
CA PRO A 106 0.61 14.90 -5.71
C PRO A 106 1.39 14.58 -6.99
N ARG A 107 2.53 15.27 -7.16
CA ARG A 107 3.43 15.09 -8.31
C ARG A 107 4.41 13.91 -8.15
N ASP A 108 4.77 13.57 -6.91
CA ASP A 108 5.81 12.58 -6.55
C ASP A 108 5.49 11.97 -5.18
N ASP A 109 6.18 10.90 -4.79
CA ASP A 109 5.87 10.23 -3.52
C ASP A 109 6.24 11.04 -2.28
N MET A 110 7.20 11.98 -2.39
CA MET A 110 7.48 12.88 -1.28
C MET A 110 6.27 13.79 -1.03
N ALA A 111 5.66 14.32 -2.08
CA ALA A 111 4.41 15.06 -2.01
C ALA A 111 3.25 14.17 -1.54
N THR A 112 3.17 12.90 -1.98
CA THR A 112 2.22 11.92 -1.43
C THR A 112 2.38 11.83 0.08
N TYR A 113 3.58 11.56 0.57
CA TYR A 113 3.88 11.49 2.01
C TYR A 113 3.51 12.77 2.77
N VAL A 114 3.88 13.94 2.24
CA VAL A 114 3.55 15.23 2.87
C VAL A 114 2.03 15.40 2.98
N GLU A 115 1.26 15.12 1.93
CA GLU A 115 -0.20 15.18 1.99
C GLU A 115 -0.79 14.13 2.93
N SER A 116 -0.19 12.93 2.99
CA SER A 116 -0.58 11.88 3.92
C SER A 116 -0.50 12.33 5.37
N THR A 117 0.59 13.00 5.78
CA THR A 117 0.73 13.50 7.16
C THR A 117 -0.38 14.49 7.53
N LYS A 118 -0.88 15.28 6.57
CA LYS A 118 -1.99 16.23 6.79
C LYS A 118 -3.35 15.55 6.90
N LYS A 119 -3.49 14.30 6.47
CA LYS A 119 -4.79 13.61 6.29
C LYS A 119 -4.95 12.41 7.23
N VAL A 120 -3.85 11.79 7.65
CA VAL A 120 -3.82 10.53 8.41
C VAL A 120 -4.65 10.57 9.69
N PHE A 121 -4.58 11.66 10.45
CA PHE A 121 -5.29 11.77 11.73
C PHE A 121 -6.80 12.01 11.56
N ARG A 122 -7.23 12.71 10.50
CA ARG A 122 -8.64 13.14 10.32
C ARG A 122 -9.49 12.19 9.49
N SER A 123 -8.88 11.23 8.79
CA SER A 123 -9.59 10.36 7.86
C SER A 123 -10.12 9.12 8.57
N GLU A 124 -11.37 8.75 8.29
CA GLU A 124 -11.93 7.43 8.64
C GLU A 124 -11.56 6.37 7.59
N LEU A 125 -11.42 6.78 6.34
CA LEU A 125 -10.80 5.97 5.29
C LEU A 125 -9.80 6.84 4.51
N LEU A 126 -8.54 6.42 4.46
CA LEU A 126 -7.50 7.08 3.67
C LEU A 126 -6.86 6.07 2.72
N PHE A 127 -6.91 6.35 1.43
CA PHE A 127 -6.18 5.61 0.41
C PHE A 127 -4.96 6.40 -0.04
N MET A 128 -3.80 5.76 -0.13
CA MET A 128 -2.56 6.36 -0.58
C MET A 128 -1.85 5.43 -1.56
N HIS A 129 -1.31 5.98 -2.64
CA HIS A 129 -0.55 5.21 -3.62
C HIS A 129 0.85 5.78 -3.81
N PHE A 130 1.86 4.97 -3.51
CA PHE A 130 3.28 5.24 -3.69
C PHE A 130 3.79 4.55 -4.96
N LEU A 131 4.33 5.34 -5.89
CA LEU A 131 4.70 4.95 -7.26
C LEU A 131 6.21 5.08 -7.56
N ASP A 132 7.03 5.57 -6.61
CA ASP A 132 8.35 6.15 -6.93
C ASP A 132 9.36 5.22 -7.58
N PHE A 133 9.17 3.90 -7.57
CA PHE A 133 10.16 3.02 -8.20
C PHE A 133 10.35 3.35 -9.67
N GLU A 134 9.28 3.49 -10.46
CA GLU A 134 9.41 3.73 -11.91
C GLU A 134 9.99 5.11 -12.19
N SER A 135 9.53 6.12 -11.45
CA SER A 135 10.01 7.50 -11.62
C SER A 135 11.49 7.65 -11.23
N LEU A 136 11.90 7.03 -10.12
CA LEU A 136 13.30 7.05 -9.68
C LEU A 136 14.18 6.14 -10.54
N TYR A 137 13.67 5.02 -11.04
CA TYR A 137 14.42 4.15 -11.95
C TYR A 137 14.66 4.85 -13.30
N ALA A 138 13.67 5.55 -13.84
CA ALA A 138 13.84 6.37 -15.04
C ALA A 138 14.88 7.49 -14.82
N GLN A 139 14.91 8.11 -13.64
CA GLN A 139 15.84 9.21 -13.32
C GLN A 139 17.27 8.72 -12.99
N TYR A 140 17.41 7.59 -12.29
CA TYR A 140 18.68 7.15 -11.69
C TYR A 140 19.17 5.79 -12.17
N GLY A 141 18.40 5.06 -12.99
CA GLY A 141 18.69 3.69 -13.42
C GLY A 141 20.01 3.56 -14.20
N HIS A 142 20.47 4.64 -14.85
CA HIS A 142 21.77 4.68 -15.51
C HIS A 142 22.97 4.82 -14.56
N ARG A 143 22.75 5.26 -13.31
CA ARG A 143 23.82 5.60 -12.34
C ARG A 143 23.83 4.73 -11.10
N THR A 144 22.70 4.12 -10.74
CA THR A 144 22.55 3.29 -9.55
C THR A 144 22.00 1.93 -9.96
N PRO A 145 22.62 0.81 -9.53
CA PRO A 145 22.07 -0.51 -9.79
C PRO A 145 20.62 -0.62 -9.26
N PRO A 146 19.68 -1.16 -10.05
CA PRO A 146 18.27 -1.24 -9.68
C PRO A 146 18.02 -1.81 -8.27
N LYS A 147 18.80 -2.82 -7.86
CA LYS A 147 18.74 -3.44 -6.53
C LYS A 147 18.97 -2.45 -5.39
N THR A 148 19.95 -1.56 -5.53
CA THR A 148 20.29 -0.55 -4.52
C THR A 148 19.22 0.54 -4.46
N LEU A 149 18.61 0.87 -5.60
CA LEU A 149 17.51 1.81 -5.66
C LEU A 149 16.27 1.24 -4.94
N LEU A 150 15.93 -0.01 -5.22
CA LEU A 150 14.81 -0.71 -4.58
C LEU A 150 14.95 -0.73 -3.06
N GLU A 151 16.14 -1.07 -2.54
CA GLU A 151 16.42 -1.05 -1.11
C GLU A 151 16.21 0.33 -0.48
N LYS A 152 16.73 1.39 -1.11
CA LYS A 152 16.57 2.77 -0.63
C LYS A 152 15.10 3.17 -0.58
N ILE A 153 14.31 2.80 -1.59
CA ILE A 153 12.88 3.09 -1.66
C ILE A 153 12.14 2.36 -0.54
N VAL A 154 12.38 1.05 -0.37
CA VAL A 154 11.74 0.28 0.70
C VAL A 154 12.04 0.86 2.08
N ARG A 155 13.30 1.19 2.37
CA ARG A 155 13.69 1.82 3.66
C ARG A 155 13.05 3.20 3.85
N ARG A 156 12.94 4.01 2.79
CA ARG A 156 12.31 5.33 2.88
C ARG A 156 10.81 5.21 3.12
N THR A 157 10.12 4.34 2.39
CA THR A 157 8.68 4.11 2.53
C THR A 157 8.35 3.49 3.89
N ASP A 158 9.17 2.57 4.41
CA ASP A 158 9.04 2.04 5.78
C ASP A 158 9.12 3.16 6.83
N ASN A 159 10.07 4.09 6.69
CA ASN A 159 10.18 5.25 7.57
C ASN A 159 8.97 6.20 7.47
N TRP A 160 8.44 6.43 6.27
CA TRP A 160 7.21 7.21 6.10
C TRP A 160 6.02 6.55 6.78
N ILE A 161 5.83 5.24 6.59
CA ILE A 161 4.75 4.48 7.23
C ILE A 161 4.90 4.51 8.75
N LYS A 162 6.12 4.39 9.28
CA LYS A 162 6.39 4.56 10.72
C LYS A 162 5.91 5.91 11.26
N VAL A 163 6.15 7.00 10.53
CA VAL A 163 5.70 8.35 10.93
C VAL A 163 4.18 8.44 10.84
N LEU A 164 3.57 7.99 9.74
CA LEU A 164 2.11 7.99 9.56
C LEU A 164 1.42 7.16 10.65
N TYR A 165 1.95 5.99 10.98
CA TYR A 165 1.46 5.14 12.06
C TYR A 165 1.50 5.86 13.41
N ARG A 166 2.58 6.58 13.72
CA ARG A 166 2.67 7.38 14.96
C ARG A 166 1.64 8.50 14.99
N GLN A 167 1.39 9.17 13.87
CA GLN A 167 0.46 10.29 13.76
C GLN A 167 -1.01 9.87 13.66
N ALA A 168 -1.30 8.62 13.28
CA ALA A 168 -2.66 8.12 13.20
C ALA A 168 -3.34 8.11 14.58
N ARG A 169 -4.68 8.13 14.57
CA ARG A 169 -5.48 7.96 15.78
C ARG A 169 -5.33 6.55 16.33
N ASP A 170 -5.54 6.38 17.63
CA ASP A 170 -5.66 5.04 18.20
C ASP A 170 -6.82 4.28 17.54
N ASP A 171 -6.68 2.97 17.50
CA ASP A 171 -7.56 2.03 16.79
C ASP A 171 -7.60 2.23 15.26
N THR A 172 -6.60 2.88 14.66
CA THR A 172 -6.47 2.95 13.20
C THR A 172 -5.83 1.68 12.65
N LEU A 173 -6.51 1.00 11.73
CA LEU A 173 -5.97 -0.12 10.97
C LEU A 173 -5.20 0.38 9.77
N PHE A 174 -3.98 -0.11 9.60
CA PHE A 174 -3.21 0.05 8.38
C PHE A 174 -3.25 -1.25 7.59
N MET A 175 -3.57 -1.13 6.31
CA MET A 175 -3.46 -2.19 5.30
C MET A 175 -2.43 -1.76 4.28
N ILE A 176 -1.21 -2.27 4.41
CA ILE A 176 -0.11 -2.00 3.49
C ILE A 176 -0.09 -3.09 2.44
N ILE A 177 -0.44 -2.72 1.22
CA ILE A 177 -0.64 -3.63 0.11
C ILE A 177 0.48 -3.39 -0.90
N GLY A 178 1.23 -4.45 -1.13
CA GLY A 178 2.38 -4.46 -2.00
C GLY A 178 2.11 -5.22 -3.30
N ASN A 179 2.56 -4.69 -4.44
CA ASN A 179 2.29 -5.25 -5.77
C ASN A 179 3.56 -5.33 -6.65
N HIS A 180 3.43 -5.81 -7.90
CA HIS A 180 4.55 -5.97 -8.84
C HIS A 180 4.91 -4.71 -9.66
N GLY A 181 4.37 -3.55 -9.31
CA GLY A 181 4.50 -2.29 -10.07
C GLY A 181 3.53 -2.22 -11.25
N ARG A 182 3.70 -1.24 -12.14
CA ARG A 182 2.91 -1.17 -13.38
C ARG A 182 3.56 -1.97 -14.51
N HIS A 183 4.89 -2.04 -14.50
CA HIS A 183 5.67 -2.75 -15.52
C HIS A 183 6.72 -3.69 -14.91
N PRO A 184 7.05 -4.80 -15.59
CA PRO A 184 8.15 -5.66 -15.16
C PRO A 184 9.48 -4.90 -15.12
N ILE A 185 10.23 -5.05 -14.02
CA ILE A 185 11.57 -4.47 -13.88
C ILE A 185 12.62 -5.55 -14.13
N PRO A 186 13.58 -5.32 -15.04
CA PRO A 186 14.68 -6.25 -15.26
C PRO A 186 15.67 -6.20 -14.09
N LEU A 187 15.49 -7.08 -13.11
CA LEU A 187 16.42 -7.27 -11.99
C LEU A 187 17.26 -8.52 -12.22
N ASN A 188 18.58 -8.34 -12.40
CA ASN A 188 19.53 -9.43 -12.65
C ASN A 188 19.97 -10.10 -11.34
N TYR A 189 19.04 -10.74 -10.63
CA TYR A 189 19.39 -11.58 -9.48
C TYR A 189 19.90 -12.95 -9.95
N GLU A 190 20.84 -13.53 -9.20
CA GLU A 190 21.38 -14.87 -9.44
C GLU A 190 21.16 -15.79 -8.22
N GLY A 191 21.22 -17.10 -8.46
CA GLY A 191 21.08 -18.14 -7.43
C GLY A 191 19.77 -18.05 -6.66
N LYS A 192 19.85 -18.23 -5.33
CA LYS A 192 18.68 -18.26 -4.42
C LYS A 192 17.82 -17.00 -4.48
N LEU A 193 18.42 -15.83 -4.73
CA LEU A 193 17.67 -14.58 -4.88
C LEU A 193 16.83 -14.57 -6.15
N ALA A 194 17.31 -15.17 -7.24
CA ALA A 194 16.54 -15.33 -8.47
C ALA A 194 15.33 -16.25 -8.25
N GLU A 195 15.52 -17.35 -7.51
CA GLU A 195 14.44 -18.26 -7.12
C GLU A 195 13.38 -17.56 -6.28
N TRP A 196 13.79 -16.81 -5.25
CA TRP A 196 12.87 -16.06 -4.39
C TRP A 196 12.13 -14.96 -5.15
N ARG A 197 12.79 -14.30 -6.12
CA ARG A 197 12.14 -13.30 -6.96
C ARG A 197 11.09 -13.92 -7.87
N LYS A 198 11.32 -15.14 -8.39
CA LYS A 198 10.32 -15.89 -9.16
C LYS A 198 9.11 -16.28 -8.30
N ALA A 199 9.34 -16.56 -7.02
CA ALA A 199 8.29 -16.83 -6.04
C ALA A 199 7.67 -15.56 -5.43
N ASN A 200 7.95 -14.37 -5.99
CA ASN A 200 7.37 -13.14 -5.49
C ASN A 200 5.85 -13.16 -5.66
N SER A 201 5.14 -12.60 -4.68
CA SER A 201 3.70 -12.47 -4.71
C SER A 201 3.31 -11.11 -4.13
N PRO A 202 2.19 -10.52 -4.58
CA PRO A 202 1.59 -9.41 -3.88
C PRO A 202 1.22 -9.80 -2.45
N ILE A 203 1.34 -8.86 -1.53
CA ILE A 203 1.12 -9.10 -0.10
C ILE A 203 0.25 -8.02 0.51
N ALA A 204 -0.45 -8.36 1.58
CA ALA A 204 -1.04 -7.40 2.50
C ALA A 204 -0.41 -7.57 3.88
N ILE A 205 0.21 -6.51 4.38
CA ILE A 205 0.68 -6.36 5.76
C ILE A 205 -0.36 -5.56 6.51
N VAL A 206 -0.92 -6.17 7.56
CA VAL A 206 -1.98 -5.55 8.38
C VAL A 206 -1.47 -5.33 9.80
N LEU A 207 -1.71 -4.14 10.31
CA LEU A 207 -1.33 -3.71 11.66
C LEU A 207 -2.32 -2.67 12.19
N GLN A 208 -2.70 -2.74 13.47
CA GLN A 208 -3.59 -1.75 14.07
C GLN A 208 -2.86 -0.96 15.15
N LYS A 209 -2.98 0.37 15.10
CA LYS A 209 -2.48 1.22 16.18
C LYS A 209 -3.29 0.94 17.44
N ARG A 210 -2.67 0.30 18.42
CA ARG A 210 -3.26 0.06 19.73
C ARG A 210 -3.09 1.30 20.60
N ALA A 211 -4.14 1.66 21.35
CA ALA A 211 -4.00 2.67 22.39
C ALA A 211 -2.87 2.27 23.34
N GLN A 212 -1.99 3.21 23.66
CA GLN A 212 -1.02 2.98 24.72
C GLN A 212 -1.82 2.83 26.01
N GLN A 213 -1.83 1.62 26.59
CA GLN A 213 -2.27 1.46 27.96
C GLN A 213 -1.29 2.27 28.80
N THR A 214 -1.74 3.43 29.30
CA THR A 214 -1.06 4.11 30.40
C THR A 214 -1.17 3.20 31.61
N SER A 215 -0.13 2.39 31.83
CA SER A 215 0.14 1.69 33.09
C SER A 215 0.56 2.67 34.16
#